data_AF-A0A1W9WK14-F1
#
_entry.id   AF-A0A1W9WK14-F1
#
_cell.length_a   1.000
_cell.length_b   1.000
_cell.length_c   1.000
_cell.angle_alpha   90.00
_cell.angle_beta   90.00
_cell.angle_gamma   90.00
#
_symmetry.space_group_name_H-M   'P 1'
#
loop_
_entity.id
_entity.type
_entity.pdbx_description
1 polymer ?
#
loop_
_entity_poly.entity_id
_entity_poly.type
_entity_poly.pdbx_seq_one_letter_code
_entity_poly.pdbx_strand_id
1 'polypeptide(L)'
;MKTHRYFLFSFFAIALFFLSPLAFAGHGAGSGPPKAMIEGGETINISGIVLDSHKEPINEAAVKIVVNGKEMDHVVTAHNGKYVARFQMEKGEIQKATIEITADKASFKALTYSVLGKDLAQQGDHFYISEDMSLDRHLGPAFWISTVVFILAYVLIAFELLHRTVAAMLGAIVMLVISYTIGTINPEYHIFSFESAIFSIDMNVVFLLMGMMIIVGVLKHTGVFQWCAYISYKLAKGKVFVLVVYLMIFTAVASAFLDNVTTMLLLTGVAIEISISLGINPLHMLIPLVLASNVGGTATLIGDPPNIMIGSFAGLTFMDFVVALAALCGVCMVALIIFTKFVWGKAYGAAKVENVQEYIQVLKEKYQITDPRLLTYGMAVLGLVIFLFLSHGYWHMEVSVAALLGGAVLLTIAMITEKVDLIELIEKDIEWPTLMFFIFLFIMVGAVETSGLLAVVADWILELSAGDFVIACSLILWVAAIMSAFVDNIPFTATMLPIVAYLSSVIPGAENTLWWALALGACFGGNGTIIGASANVVTMGIAESRGYKISFIGFMKTAFPFMIITIIIAHAWLLFFRPQ
;
A
#
# COMPACT_ATOMS: atom_id res chain seq x y z
N MET A 1 -44.51 1.73 -11.49
CA MET A 1 -43.04 1.55 -11.56
C MET A 1 -42.29 1.69 -10.22
N LYS A 2 -42.74 2.50 -9.23
CA LYS A 2 -42.04 2.62 -7.93
C LYS A 2 -42.15 1.36 -7.04
N THR A 3 -43.24 0.61 -7.09
CA THR A 3 -43.50 -0.55 -6.22
C THR A 3 -42.71 -1.81 -6.60
N HIS A 4 -42.35 -1.99 -7.88
CA HIS A 4 -41.55 -3.13 -8.32
C HIS A 4 -40.06 -3.03 -7.91
N ARG A 5 -39.53 -1.81 -7.72
CA ARG A 5 -38.14 -1.57 -7.29
C ARG A 5 -37.89 -1.97 -5.83
N TYR A 6 -38.86 -1.78 -4.94
CA TYR A 6 -38.74 -2.22 -3.53
C TYR A 6 -38.85 -3.74 -3.37
N PHE A 7 -39.56 -4.42 -4.27
CA PHE A 7 -39.70 -5.88 -4.24
C PHE A 7 -38.43 -6.60 -4.72
N LEU A 8 -37.75 -6.07 -5.74
CA LEU A 8 -36.43 -6.56 -6.15
C LEU A 8 -35.38 -6.40 -5.04
N PHE A 9 -35.48 -5.33 -4.24
CA PHE A 9 -34.57 -5.04 -3.14
C PHE A 9 -34.68 -6.08 -2.01
N SER A 10 -35.89 -6.56 -1.71
CA SER A 10 -36.09 -7.63 -0.71
C SER A 10 -35.54 -8.97 -1.21
N PHE A 11 -35.62 -9.24 -2.52
CA PHE A 11 -35.13 -10.48 -3.11
C PHE A 11 -33.59 -10.53 -3.18
N PHE A 12 -32.94 -9.41 -3.52
CA PHE A 12 -31.47 -9.33 -3.58
C PHE A 12 -30.81 -9.32 -2.20
N ALA A 13 -31.44 -8.67 -1.21
CA ALA A 13 -30.94 -8.67 0.18
C ALA A 13 -31.04 -10.06 0.84
N ILE A 14 -32.04 -10.88 0.46
CA ILE A 14 -32.19 -12.25 0.97
C ILE A 14 -31.25 -13.23 0.24
N ALA A 15 -30.95 -12.99 -1.05
CA ALA A 15 -30.01 -13.82 -1.82
C ALA A 15 -28.56 -13.73 -1.30
N LEU A 16 -28.16 -12.58 -0.74
CA LEU A 16 -26.84 -12.36 -0.13
C LEU A 16 -26.63 -13.12 1.20
N PHE A 17 -27.69 -13.59 1.85
CA PHE A 17 -27.60 -14.38 3.08
C PHE A 17 -27.36 -15.88 2.85
N PHE A 18 -27.45 -16.36 1.61
CA PHE A 18 -27.42 -17.80 1.28
C PHE A 18 -26.22 -18.26 0.45
N LEU A 19 -25.21 -17.42 0.23
CA LEU A 19 -24.07 -17.78 -0.61
C LEU A 19 -22.74 -17.53 0.11
N SER A 20 -22.32 -18.53 0.90
CA SER A 20 -20.91 -18.93 1.05
C SER A 20 -20.85 -20.39 1.54
N PRO A 21 -19.78 -21.17 1.29
CA PRO A 21 -18.90 -21.14 0.12
C PRO A 21 -18.76 -22.54 -0.51
N LEU A 22 -18.75 -22.62 -1.84
CA LEU A 22 -18.04 -23.68 -2.55
C LEU A 22 -16.68 -23.10 -2.95
N ALA A 23 -15.72 -23.24 -2.03
CA ALA A 23 -14.33 -22.97 -2.29
C ALA A 23 -13.85 -23.94 -3.39
N PHE A 24 -13.63 -23.42 -4.59
CA PHE A 24 -12.90 -24.16 -5.62
C PHE A 24 -11.44 -24.22 -5.19
N ALA A 25 -10.96 -25.45 -4.99
CA ALA A 25 -9.56 -25.77 -4.79
C ALA A 25 -8.70 -25.16 -5.92
N GLY A 26 -7.53 -24.64 -5.54
CA GLY A 26 -6.57 -24.04 -6.45
C GLY A 26 -6.24 -24.97 -7.62
N HIS A 27 -6.29 -24.40 -8.82
CA HIS A 27 -5.78 -25.06 -10.01
C HIS A 27 -4.26 -25.07 -9.90
N GLY A 28 -3.66 -26.26 -9.75
CA GLY A 28 -2.24 -26.43 -9.97
C GLY A 28 -1.87 -26.06 -11.41
N ALA A 29 -0.58 -25.75 -11.63
CA ALA A 29 -0.01 -25.46 -12.94
C ALA A 29 -0.51 -26.46 -14.00
N GLY A 30 -0.88 -25.94 -15.17
CA GLY A 30 -1.50 -26.72 -16.25
C GLY A 30 -0.78 -28.04 -16.47
N SER A 31 -1.52 -29.13 -16.30
CA SER A 31 -1.03 -30.48 -16.58
C SER A 31 -0.55 -30.53 -18.03
N GLY A 32 0.76 -30.71 -18.23
CA GLY A 32 1.29 -31.13 -19.53
C GLY A 32 0.56 -32.39 -20.04
N PRO A 33 0.71 -32.74 -21.33
CA PRO A 33 0.02 -33.88 -21.92
C PRO A 33 0.20 -35.13 -21.05
N PRO A 34 -0.84 -35.97 -20.88
CA PRO A 34 -0.76 -37.17 -20.06
C PRO A 34 0.41 -38.03 -20.53
N LYS A 35 1.43 -38.17 -19.68
CA LYS A 35 2.59 -39.03 -19.96
C LYS A 35 2.08 -40.46 -20.16
N ALA A 36 2.58 -41.14 -21.18
CA ALA A 36 2.18 -42.51 -21.51
C ALA A 36 2.32 -43.41 -20.28
N MET A 37 1.23 -44.06 -19.86
CA MET A 37 1.26 -45.02 -18.76
C MET A 37 1.95 -46.29 -19.24
N ILE A 38 2.97 -46.72 -18.50
CA ILE A 38 3.67 -47.99 -18.72
C ILE A 38 2.93 -49.04 -17.89
N GLU A 39 2.27 -50.01 -18.52
CA GLU A 39 1.61 -51.12 -17.82
C GLU A 39 2.64 -51.92 -17.00
N GLY A 40 2.45 -51.97 -15.67
CA GLY A 40 3.38 -52.62 -14.75
C GLY A 40 4.68 -51.85 -14.47
N GLY A 41 4.78 -50.59 -14.92
CA GLY A 41 5.91 -49.71 -14.66
C GLY A 41 5.93 -49.16 -13.23
N GLU A 42 7.11 -48.78 -12.77
CA GLU A 42 7.31 -48.15 -11.47
C GLU A 42 7.11 -46.63 -11.59
N THR A 43 6.43 -46.02 -10.63
CA THR A 43 6.13 -44.58 -10.64
C THR A 43 7.06 -43.82 -9.72
N ILE A 44 7.66 -42.74 -10.21
CA ILE A 44 8.50 -41.83 -9.42
C ILE A 44 7.74 -40.54 -9.17
N ASN A 45 7.78 -40.08 -7.93
CA ASN A 45 7.27 -38.78 -7.52
C ASN A 45 8.38 -38.00 -6.82
N ILE A 46 8.81 -36.91 -7.44
CA ILE A 46 9.84 -36.01 -6.93
C ILE A 46 9.16 -34.71 -6.55
N SER A 47 9.34 -34.26 -5.32
CA SER A 47 8.79 -33.00 -4.84
C SER A 47 9.78 -32.23 -3.99
N GLY A 48 9.50 -30.96 -3.75
CA GLY A 48 10.28 -30.14 -2.83
C GLY A 48 9.92 -28.68 -2.96
N ILE A 49 10.68 -27.82 -2.27
CA ILE A 49 10.56 -26.38 -2.34
C ILE A 49 11.89 -25.81 -2.85
N VAL A 50 11.79 -24.92 -3.83
CA VAL A 50 12.92 -24.10 -4.28
C VAL A 50 12.92 -22.80 -3.48
N LEU A 51 14.02 -22.53 -2.80
CA LEU A 51 14.23 -21.42 -1.87
C LEU A 51 15.41 -20.54 -2.34
N ASP A 52 15.42 -19.27 -1.94
CA ASP A 52 16.58 -18.40 -2.08
C ASP A 52 17.47 -18.39 -0.82
N SER A 53 18.53 -17.58 -0.85
CA SER A 53 19.45 -17.37 0.29
C SER A 53 18.77 -16.84 1.55
N HIS A 54 17.62 -16.19 1.41
CA HIS A 54 16.81 -15.62 2.48
C HIS A 54 15.76 -16.61 3.00
N LYS A 55 15.75 -17.85 2.47
CA LYS A 55 14.76 -18.92 2.72
C LYS A 55 13.35 -18.56 2.22
N GLU A 56 13.26 -17.61 1.29
CA GLU A 56 12.00 -17.27 0.65
C GLU A 56 11.77 -18.20 -0.55
N PRO A 57 10.52 -18.64 -0.80
CA PRO A 57 10.21 -19.49 -1.93
C PRO A 57 10.41 -18.79 -3.28
N ILE A 58 11.11 -19.45 -4.18
CA ILE A 58 11.34 -18.97 -5.55
C ILE A 58 10.23 -19.52 -6.46
N ASN A 59 9.34 -18.64 -6.91
CA ASN A 59 8.37 -18.97 -7.95
C ASN A 59 9.02 -19.05 -9.34
N GLU A 60 8.35 -19.64 -10.33
CA GLU A 60 8.80 -19.63 -11.73
C GLU A 60 10.21 -20.19 -12.00
N ALA A 61 10.80 -20.96 -11.07
CA ALA A 61 12.02 -21.70 -11.32
C ALA A 61 11.71 -22.94 -12.16
N ALA A 62 12.48 -23.15 -13.21
CA ALA A 62 12.42 -24.33 -14.04
C ALA A 62 13.15 -25.48 -13.33
N VAL A 63 12.42 -26.55 -13.02
CA VAL A 63 12.98 -27.78 -12.44
C VAL A 63 12.98 -28.86 -13.50
N LYS A 64 14.17 -29.22 -13.96
CA LYS A 64 14.41 -30.28 -14.96
C LYS A 64 14.84 -31.55 -14.25
N ILE A 65 14.23 -32.66 -14.63
CA ILE A 65 14.57 -33.98 -14.09
C ILE A 65 15.15 -34.83 -15.21
N VAL A 66 16.41 -35.20 -15.03
CA VAL A 66 17.18 -36.00 -15.97
C VAL A 66 17.51 -37.33 -15.29
N VAL A 67 17.17 -38.44 -15.95
CA VAL A 67 17.48 -39.79 -15.45
C VAL A 67 18.42 -40.46 -16.43
N ASN A 68 19.60 -40.88 -15.94
CA ASN A 68 20.66 -41.47 -16.77
C ASN A 68 21.01 -40.63 -18.02
N GLY A 69 21.00 -39.30 -17.89
CA GLY A 69 21.29 -38.37 -18.98
C GLY A 69 20.12 -38.08 -19.95
N LYS A 70 18.92 -38.65 -19.71
CA LYS A 70 17.71 -38.37 -20.51
C LYS A 70 16.71 -37.54 -19.70
N GLU A 71 16.21 -36.46 -20.28
CA GLU A 71 15.15 -35.65 -19.68
C GLU A 71 13.83 -36.44 -19.59
N MET A 72 13.30 -36.58 -18.38
CA MET A 72 12.08 -37.34 -18.07
C MET A 72 10.91 -36.43 -17.70
N ASP A 73 11.20 -35.28 -17.09
CA ASP A 73 10.21 -34.28 -16.71
C ASP A 73 10.79 -32.87 -16.71
N HIS A 74 9.90 -31.90 -16.91
CA HIS A 74 10.19 -30.49 -16.78
C HIS A 74 8.97 -29.80 -16.17
N VAL A 75 9.16 -29.23 -14.97
CA VAL A 75 8.10 -28.56 -14.22
C VAL A 75 8.55 -27.17 -13.82
N VAL A 76 7.60 -26.28 -13.59
CA VAL A 76 7.86 -24.93 -13.10
C VAL A 76 7.30 -24.83 -11.68
N THR A 77 8.08 -24.24 -10.77
CA THR A 77 7.63 -24.06 -9.38
C THR A 77 6.40 -23.17 -9.30
N ALA A 78 5.47 -23.53 -8.42
CA ALA A 78 4.33 -22.68 -8.07
C ALA A 78 4.78 -21.41 -7.31
N HIS A 79 3.83 -20.50 -7.04
CA HIS A 79 4.08 -19.25 -6.30
C HIS A 79 4.75 -19.45 -4.93
N ASN A 80 4.52 -20.59 -4.29
CA ASN A 80 5.11 -20.96 -2.99
C ASN A 80 6.41 -21.77 -3.13
N GLY A 81 7.07 -21.71 -4.29
CA GLY A 81 8.33 -22.41 -4.57
C GLY A 81 8.21 -23.92 -4.72
N LYS A 82 7.02 -24.50 -4.54
CA LYS A 82 6.84 -25.95 -4.61
C LYS A 82 6.94 -26.44 -6.05
N TYR A 83 7.62 -27.55 -6.22
CA TYR A 83 7.60 -28.34 -7.45
C TYR A 83 7.16 -29.77 -7.15
N VAL A 84 6.44 -30.36 -8.10
CA VAL A 84 6.03 -31.77 -8.07
C VAL A 84 6.14 -32.31 -9.48
N ALA A 85 6.97 -33.33 -9.64
CA ALA A 85 7.19 -34.01 -10.90
C ALA A 85 6.84 -35.49 -10.76
N ARG A 86 6.15 -36.02 -11.76
CA ARG A 86 5.68 -37.40 -11.74
C ARG A 86 5.87 -38.04 -13.11
N PHE A 87 6.55 -39.17 -13.13
CA PHE A 87 6.79 -39.96 -14.34
C PHE A 87 6.93 -41.45 -14.01
N GLN A 88 6.89 -42.30 -15.03
CA GLN A 88 7.01 -43.75 -14.90
C GLN A 88 8.25 -44.27 -15.62
N MET A 89 8.81 -45.37 -15.11
CA MET A 89 9.93 -46.11 -15.71
C MET A 89 9.62 -47.61 -15.76
N GLU A 90 10.39 -48.36 -16.54
CA GLU A 90 10.29 -49.81 -16.55
C GLU A 90 10.73 -50.41 -15.20
N LYS A 91 10.14 -51.55 -14.85
CA LYS A 91 10.31 -52.18 -13.54
C LYS A 91 11.76 -52.60 -13.29
N GLY A 92 12.33 -52.14 -12.17
CA GLY A 92 13.69 -52.50 -11.74
C GLY A 92 14.80 -51.65 -12.36
N GLU A 93 14.47 -50.67 -13.21
CA GLU A 93 15.44 -49.69 -13.72
C GLU A 93 15.76 -48.60 -12.69
N ILE A 94 14.79 -48.26 -11.83
CA ILE A 94 14.89 -47.14 -10.90
C ILE A 94 16.04 -47.31 -9.92
N GLN A 95 16.19 -48.47 -9.30
CA GLN A 95 17.22 -48.70 -8.29
C GLN A 95 18.67 -48.57 -8.81
N LYS A 96 18.86 -48.64 -10.14
CA LYS A 96 20.16 -48.49 -10.80
C LYS A 96 20.34 -47.12 -11.44
N ALA A 97 19.29 -46.30 -11.46
CA ALA A 97 19.31 -45.02 -12.13
C ALA A 97 20.00 -43.94 -11.30
N THR A 98 20.62 -42.99 -11.98
CA THR A 98 21.06 -41.72 -11.40
C THR A 98 20.07 -40.64 -11.84
N ILE A 99 19.47 -39.97 -10.87
CA ILE A 99 18.46 -38.93 -11.07
C ILE A 99 19.13 -37.59 -10.76
N GLU A 100 19.20 -36.72 -11.76
CA GLU A 100 19.67 -35.34 -11.63
C GLU A 100 18.47 -34.41 -11.64
N ILE A 101 18.35 -33.60 -10.59
CA ILE A 101 17.32 -32.58 -10.42
C ILE A 101 18.01 -31.23 -10.54
N THR A 102 17.75 -30.51 -11.62
CA THR A 102 18.33 -29.19 -11.87
C THR A 102 17.26 -28.12 -11.72
N ALA A 103 17.46 -27.17 -10.81
CA ALA A 103 16.64 -25.96 -10.73
C ALA A 103 17.38 -24.78 -11.36
N ASP A 104 16.69 -24.00 -12.18
CA ASP A 104 17.23 -22.87 -12.92
C ASP A 104 16.23 -21.71 -13.00
N LYS A 105 16.72 -20.48 -12.87
CA LYS A 105 15.95 -19.23 -13.02
C LYS A 105 16.90 -18.08 -13.35
N ALA A 106 16.51 -17.16 -14.23
CA ALA A 106 17.36 -16.10 -14.78
C ALA A 106 18.16 -15.27 -13.75
N SER A 107 17.58 -15.03 -12.57
CA SER A 107 18.21 -14.22 -11.51
C SER A 107 18.96 -15.07 -10.46
N PHE A 108 19.20 -16.35 -10.75
CA PHE A 108 19.78 -17.34 -9.85
C PHE A 108 20.82 -18.20 -10.56
N LYS A 109 21.78 -18.73 -9.80
CA LYS A 109 22.72 -19.75 -10.31
C LYS A 109 22.04 -21.11 -10.32
N ALA A 110 22.00 -21.76 -11.48
CA ALA A 110 21.46 -23.11 -11.59
C ALA A 110 22.16 -24.07 -10.60
N LEU A 111 21.36 -24.89 -9.93
CA LEU A 111 21.80 -25.89 -8.98
C LEU A 111 21.34 -27.27 -9.43
N THR A 112 22.24 -28.26 -9.43
CA THR A 112 21.91 -29.65 -9.76
C THR A 112 22.19 -30.54 -8.57
N TYR A 113 21.18 -31.26 -8.10
CA TYR A 113 21.32 -32.36 -7.15
C TYR A 113 21.31 -33.68 -7.88
N SER A 114 22.23 -34.58 -7.51
CA SER A 114 22.28 -35.94 -8.04
C SER A 114 21.91 -36.91 -6.93
N VAL A 115 20.90 -37.74 -7.19
CA VAL A 115 20.39 -38.75 -6.27
C VAL A 115 20.45 -40.12 -6.95
N LEU A 116 20.91 -41.13 -6.23
CA LEU A 116 20.88 -42.51 -6.73
C LEU A 116 19.51 -43.11 -6.45
N GLY A 117 18.91 -43.81 -7.41
CA GLY A 117 17.56 -44.34 -7.27
C GLY A 117 17.39 -45.39 -6.16
N LYS A 118 18.50 -45.98 -5.67
CA LYS A 118 18.52 -46.82 -4.47
C LYS A 118 18.23 -46.06 -3.16
N ASP A 119 18.40 -44.75 -3.14
CA ASP A 119 18.24 -43.90 -1.96
C ASP A 119 16.80 -43.32 -1.88
N LEU A 120 15.96 -43.60 -2.88
CA LEU A 120 14.55 -43.22 -2.91
C LEU A 120 13.73 -44.05 -1.90
N ALA A 121 12.76 -43.42 -1.24
CA ALA A 121 11.80 -44.14 -0.42
C ALA A 121 10.84 -44.93 -1.32
N GLN A 122 10.63 -46.22 -1.01
CA GLN A 122 9.82 -47.13 -1.82
C GLN A 122 8.59 -47.65 -1.06
N GLN A 123 7.42 -47.61 -1.69
CA GLN A 123 6.19 -48.27 -1.23
C GLN A 123 5.54 -49.01 -2.40
N GLY A 124 5.75 -50.33 -2.49
CA GLY A 124 5.31 -51.12 -3.64
C GLY A 124 6.06 -50.72 -4.92
N ASP A 125 5.31 -50.44 -5.99
CA ASP A 125 5.85 -49.97 -7.28
C ASP A 125 5.94 -48.42 -7.35
N HIS A 126 5.86 -47.72 -6.20
CA HIS A 126 5.99 -46.27 -6.11
C HIS A 126 7.25 -45.84 -5.36
N PHE A 127 7.96 -44.87 -5.94
CA PHE A 127 9.19 -44.29 -5.41
C PHE A 127 8.99 -42.79 -5.16
N TYR A 128 9.49 -42.29 -4.03
CA TYR A 128 9.28 -40.92 -3.60
C TYR A 128 10.58 -40.30 -3.06
N ILE A 129 10.77 -39.02 -3.36
CA ILE A 129 11.78 -38.17 -2.74
C ILE A 129 11.25 -36.77 -2.55
N SER A 130 11.62 -36.17 -1.41
CA SER A 130 11.35 -34.77 -1.12
C SER A 130 12.68 -34.07 -0.87
N GLU A 131 13.09 -33.18 -1.77
CA GLU A 131 14.35 -32.43 -1.66
C GLU A 131 14.14 -30.94 -1.91
N ASP A 132 14.50 -30.13 -0.91
CA ASP A 132 14.45 -28.69 -0.99
C ASP A 132 15.76 -28.15 -1.59
N MET A 133 15.67 -27.18 -2.48
CA MET A 133 16.81 -26.63 -3.21
C MET A 133 16.98 -25.15 -2.88
N SER A 134 18.17 -24.75 -2.43
CA SER A 134 18.48 -23.34 -2.16
C SER A 134 19.34 -22.76 -3.29
N LEU A 135 18.81 -21.83 -4.09
CA LEU A 135 19.59 -21.17 -5.15
C LEU A 135 20.24 -19.88 -4.66
N ASP A 136 21.49 -19.69 -5.06
CA ASP A 136 22.20 -18.44 -4.88
C ASP A 136 21.81 -17.43 -5.96
N ARG A 137 21.60 -16.17 -5.58
CA ARG A 137 21.29 -15.09 -6.52
C ARG A 137 22.46 -14.83 -7.49
N HIS A 138 22.10 -14.49 -8.73
CA HIS A 138 23.01 -14.09 -9.79
C HIS A 138 22.60 -12.72 -10.34
N LEU A 139 23.55 -11.78 -10.36
CA LEU A 139 23.35 -10.41 -10.88
C LEU A 139 23.45 -10.38 -12.41
N GLY A 140 22.50 -11.04 -13.08
CA GLY A 140 22.43 -11.16 -14.53
C GLY A 140 21.76 -9.96 -15.24
N PRO A 141 21.50 -10.06 -16.55
CA PRO A 141 20.82 -9.02 -17.32
C PRO A 141 19.45 -8.62 -16.76
N ALA A 142 18.62 -9.59 -16.35
CA ALA A 142 17.31 -9.31 -15.75
C ALA A 142 17.39 -8.40 -14.50
N PHE A 143 18.40 -8.62 -13.63
CA PHE A 143 18.66 -7.78 -12.46
C PHE A 143 18.97 -6.33 -12.87
N TRP A 144 19.92 -6.13 -13.78
CA TRP A 144 20.33 -4.78 -14.17
C TRP A 144 19.24 -4.03 -14.93
N ILE A 145 18.51 -4.71 -15.81
CA ILE A 145 17.42 -4.10 -16.58
C ILE A 145 16.30 -3.66 -15.64
N SER A 146 15.82 -4.56 -14.78
CA SER A 146 14.77 -4.22 -13.81
C SER A 146 15.21 -3.08 -12.89
N THR A 147 16.44 -3.13 -12.37
CA THR A 147 17.00 -2.07 -11.51
C THR A 147 17.07 -0.72 -12.23
N VAL A 148 17.60 -0.67 -13.46
CA VAL A 148 17.71 0.59 -14.21
C VAL A 148 16.34 1.16 -14.56
N VAL A 149 15.42 0.33 -15.06
CA VAL A 149 14.05 0.76 -15.39
C VAL A 149 13.34 1.26 -14.14
N PHE A 150 13.50 0.57 -13.01
CA PHE A 150 12.93 0.96 -11.73
C PHE A 150 13.45 2.31 -11.26
N ILE A 151 14.77 2.49 -11.21
CA ILE A 151 15.42 3.75 -10.80
C ILE A 151 14.98 4.90 -11.72
N LEU A 152 14.93 4.67 -13.04
CA LEU A 152 14.47 5.69 -14.00
C LEU A 152 13.00 6.06 -13.76
N ALA A 153 12.10 5.09 -13.58
CA ALA A 153 10.71 5.36 -13.26
C ALA A 153 10.58 6.14 -11.94
N TYR A 154 11.38 5.80 -10.94
CA TYR A 154 11.45 6.51 -9.66
C TYR A 154 11.91 7.94 -9.79
N VAL A 155 12.96 8.20 -10.58
CA VAL A 155 13.45 9.55 -10.88
C VAL A 155 12.36 10.36 -11.59
N LEU A 156 11.64 9.77 -12.55
CA LEU A 156 10.53 10.45 -13.22
C LEU A 156 9.41 10.83 -12.25
N ILE A 157 9.09 9.96 -11.28
CA ILE A 157 8.08 10.20 -10.24
C ILE A 157 8.57 11.27 -9.25
N ALA A 158 9.75 11.09 -8.66
CA ALA A 158 10.28 11.95 -7.60
C ALA A 158 10.52 13.38 -8.06
N PHE A 159 11.01 13.58 -9.29
CA PHE A 159 11.20 14.93 -9.85
C PHE A 159 9.96 15.46 -10.57
N GLU A 160 8.83 14.76 -10.50
CA GLU A 160 7.56 15.10 -11.18
C GLU A 160 7.74 15.42 -12.68
N LEU A 161 8.73 14.79 -13.34
CA LEU A 161 9.01 14.98 -14.77
C LEU A 161 7.90 14.38 -15.65
N LEU A 162 7.16 13.43 -15.09
CA LEU A 162 6.01 12.78 -15.70
C LEU A 162 4.95 12.50 -14.63
N HIS A 163 3.68 12.48 -15.02
CA HIS A 163 2.61 12.09 -14.11
C HIS A 163 2.88 10.69 -13.53
N ARG A 164 2.84 10.54 -12.20
CA ARG A 164 3.26 9.33 -11.48
C ARG A 164 2.65 8.03 -12.03
N THR A 165 1.37 8.05 -12.39
CA THR A 165 0.65 6.91 -12.98
C THR A 165 1.27 6.49 -14.31
N VAL A 166 1.63 7.45 -15.17
CA VAL A 166 2.22 7.16 -16.48
C VAL A 166 3.64 6.64 -16.31
N ALA A 167 4.43 7.22 -15.40
CA ALA A 167 5.77 6.75 -15.10
C ALA A 167 5.77 5.30 -14.58
N ALA A 168 4.89 4.98 -13.62
CA ALA A 168 4.74 3.62 -13.10
C ALA A 168 4.26 2.64 -14.18
N MET A 169 3.27 3.03 -14.98
CA MET A 169 2.78 2.23 -16.11
C MET A 169 3.89 1.95 -17.13
N LEU A 170 4.66 2.97 -17.53
CA LEU A 170 5.78 2.79 -18.46
C LEU A 170 6.84 1.85 -17.88
N GLY A 171 7.22 2.02 -16.62
CA GLY A 171 8.19 1.12 -15.97
C GLY A 171 7.72 -0.34 -15.96
N ALA A 172 6.49 -0.57 -15.50
CA ALA A 172 5.88 -1.91 -15.46
C ALA A 172 5.79 -2.55 -16.86
N ILE A 173 5.28 -1.81 -17.85
CA ILE A 173 5.11 -2.30 -19.21
C ILE A 173 6.45 -2.55 -19.90
N VAL A 174 7.46 -1.70 -19.70
CA VAL A 174 8.80 -1.94 -20.26
C VAL A 174 9.39 -3.25 -19.72
N MET A 175 9.28 -3.51 -18.41
CA MET A 175 9.77 -4.77 -17.82
C MET A 175 9.03 -6.00 -18.37
N LEU A 176 7.70 -5.92 -18.53
CA LEU A 176 6.90 -6.98 -19.13
C LEU A 176 7.23 -7.20 -20.61
N VAL A 177 7.35 -6.12 -21.39
CA VAL A 177 7.71 -6.19 -22.82
C VAL A 177 9.07 -6.85 -22.98
N ILE A 178 10.08 -6.47 -22.18
CA ILE A 178 11.40 -7.10 -22.23
C ILE A 178 11.29 -8.59 -21.89
N SER A 179 10.55 -8.95 -20.83
CA SER A 179 10.38 -10.34 -20.39
C SER A 179 9.71 -11.23 -21.45
N TYR A 180 8.74 -10.70 -22.20
CA TYR A 180 7.98 -11.45 -23.21
C TYR A 180 8.52 -11.34 -24.65
N THR A 181 9.50 -10.46 -24.89
CA THR A 181 10.17 -10.34 -26.20
C THR A 181 11.58 -10.91 -26.14
N ILE A 182 12.51 -10.16 -25.56
CA ILE A 182 13.92 -10.55 -25.43
C ILE A 182 14.05 -11.73 -24.46
N GLY A 183 13.32 -11.73 -23.35
CA GLY A 183 13.30 -12.82 -22.37
C GLY A 183 12.81 -14.15 -22.94
N THR A 184 11.92 -14.12 -23.93
CA THR A 184 11.48 -15.33 -24.65
C THR A 184 12.58 -15.89 -25.56
N ILE A 185 13.45 -15.04 -26.10
CA ILE A 185 14.56 -15.45 -26.97
C ILE A 185 15.76 -15.89 -26.13
N ASN A 186 16.08 -15.15 -25.06
CA ASN A 186 17.13 -15.46 -24.12
C ASN A 186 16.57 -15.41 -22.68
N PRO A 187 16.43 -16.57 -22.01
CA PRO A 187 15.89 -16.66 -20.65
C PRO A 187 16.59 -15.76 -19.62
N GLU A 188 17.87 -15.41 -19.80
CA GLU A 188 18.60 -14.51 -18.88
C GLU A 188 18.00 -13.08 -18.80
N TYR A 189 17.19 -12.70 -19.79
CA TYR A 189 16.49 -11.41 -19.84
C TYR A 189 15.05 -11.49 -19.33
N HIS A 190 14.58 -12.68 -18.97
CA HIS A 190 13.25 -12.85 -18.41
C HIS A 190 13.24 -12.36 -16.95
N ILE A 191 12.47 -11.32 -16.66
CA ILE A 191 12.38 -10.71 -15.32
C ILE A 191 11.32 -11.44 -14.50
N PHE A 192 10.10 -11.51 -15.03
CA PHE A 192 8.93 -12.14 -14.41
C PHE A 192 7.81 -12.37 -15.43
N SER A 193 6.88 -13.27 -15.13
CA SER A 193 5.69 -13.49 -15.98
C SER A 193 4.55 -12.51 -15.69
N PHE A 194 3.57 -12.45 -16.60
CA PHE A 194 2.31 -11.73 -16.44
C PHE A 194 1.51 -12.24 -15.24
N GLU A 195 1.53 -13.54 -14.97
CA GLU A 195 0.83 -14.11 -13.82
C GLU A 195 1.47 -13.63 -12.51
N SER A 196 2.80 -13.68 -12.41
CA SER A 196 3.52 -13.09 -11.27
C SER A 196 3.30 -11.59 -11.14
N ALA A 197 3.21 -10.86 -12.25
CA ALA A 197 2.88 -9.44 -12.23
C ALA A 197 1.49 -9.19 -11.61
N ILE A 198 0.48 -9.97 -11.99
CA ILE A 198 -0.87 -9.86 -11.41
C ILE A 198 -0.87 -10.24 -9.92
N PHE A 199 -0.14 -11.29 -9.53
CA PHE A 199 -0.02 -11.70 -8.13
C PHE A 199 0.73 -10.70 -7.27
N SER A 200 1.60 -9.87 -7.86
CA SER A 200 2.29 -8.81 -7.13
C SER A 200 1.35 -7.67 -6.71
N ILE A 201 0.17 -7.56 -7.33
CA ILE A 201 -0.79 -6.49 -7.03
C ILE A 201 -1.53 -6.80 -5.73
N ASP A 202 -1.38 -5.90 -4.75
CA ASP A 202 -2.20 -5.94 -3.54
C ASP A 202 -3.62 -5.41 -3.82
N MET A 203 -4.54 -6.34 -4.06
CA MET A 203 -5.95 -6.02 -4.30
C MET A 203 -6.67 -5.50 -3.05
N ASN A 204 -6.19 -5.82 -1.85
CA ASN A 204 -6.76 -5.27 -0.62
C ASN A 204 -6.54 -3.77 -0.56
N VAL A 205 -5.33 -3.31 -0.88
CA VAL A 205 -5.00 -1.87 -0.96
C VAL A 205 -5.89 -1.18 -2.01
N VAL A 206 -5.94 -1.73 -3.23
CA VAL A 206 -6.71 -1.13 -4.34
C VAL A 206 -8.20 -1.03 -4.03
N PHE A 207 -8.81 -2.12 -3.53
CA PHE A 207 -10.24 -2.13 -3.23
C PHE A 207 -10.60 -1.33 -1.97
N LEU A 208 -9.71 -1.29 -0.97
CA LEU A 208 -9.90 -0.44 0.21
C LEU A 208 -9.97 1.03 -0.21
N LEU A 209 -9.00 1.50 -1.00
CA LEU A 209 -8.98 2.86 -1.52
C LEU A 209 -10.22 3.16 -2.36
N MET A 210 -10.60 2.26 -3.27
CA MET A 210 -11.79 2.42 -4.09
C MET A 210 -13.07 2.56 -3.23
N GLY A 211 -13.26 1.68 -2.25
CA GLY A 211 -14.41 1.72 -1.35
C GLY A 211 -14.49 3.02 -0.56
N MET A 212 -13.36 3.49 -0.03
CA MET A 212 -13.28 4.75 0.70
C MET A 212 -13.49 5.98 -0.20
N MET A 213 -12.92 6.00 -1.42
CA MET A 213 -13.13 7.06 -2.41
C MET A 213 -14.61 7.18 -2.79
N ILE A 214 -15.32 6.06 -2.95
CA ILE A 214 -16.77 6.06 -3.19
C ILE A 214 -17.52 6.70 -2.01
N ILE A 215 -17.21 6.29 -0.78
CA ILE A 215 -17.89 6.82 0.41
C ILE A 215 -17.68 8.34 0.52
N VAL A 216 -16.44 8.79 0.39
CA VAL A 216 -16.12 10.22 0.51
C VAL A 216 -16.67 11.02 -0.66
N GLY A 217 -16.62 10.48 -1.89
CA GLY A 217 -17.21 11.08 -3.07
C GLY A 217 -18.69 11.38 -2.86
N VAL A 218 -19.46 10.44 -2.31
CA VAL A 218 -20.87 10.67 -1.97
C VAL A 218 -21.03 11.70 -0.84
N LEU A 219 -20.23 11.61 0.22
CA LEU A 219 -20.31 12.53 1.37
C LEU A 219 -19.98 13.98 0.99
N LYS A 220 -19.07 14.21 0.04
CA LYS A 220 -18.70 15.53 -0.47
C LYS A 220 -19.91 16.31 -0.99
N HIS A 221 -20.86 15.64 -1.65
CA HIS A 221 -22.07 16.26 -2.19
C HIS A 221 -23.04 16.76 -1.10
N THR A 222 -22.86 16.35 0.16
CA THR A 222 -23.73 16.74 1.28
C THR A 222 -23.37 18.09 1.91
N GLY A 223 -22.22 18.68 1.55
CA GLY A 223 -21.73 19.93 2.13
C GLY A 223 -21.13 19.79 3.55
N VAL A 224 -20.92 18.55 4.03
CA VAL A 224 -20.45 18.29 5.41
C VAL A 224 -19.11 18.95 5.71
N PHE A 225 -18.17 18.95 4.76
CA PHE A 225 -16.83 19.52 4.95
C PHE A 225 -16.88 21.05 5.08
N GLN A 226 -17.67 21.71 4.23
CA GLN A 226 -17.91 23.15 4.29
C GLN A 226 -18.59 23.51 5.63
N TRP A 227 -19.57 22.72 6.05
CA TRP A 227 -20.28 22.93 7.30
C TRP A 227 -19.36 22.79 8.54
N CYS A 228 -18.45 21.81 8.54
CA CYS A 228 -17.44 21.65 9.58
C CYS A 228 -16.50 22.85 9.67
N ALA A 229 -16.13 23.44 8.54
CA ALA A 229 -15.34 24.67 8.52
C ALA A 229 -16.13 25.87 9.09
N TYR A 230 -17.41 26.00 8.77
CA TYR A 230 -18.30 26.98 9.40
C TYR A 230 -18.34 26.80 10.93
N ILE A 231 -18.50 25.58 11.42
CA ILE A 231 -18.50 25.29 12.86
C ILE A 231 -17.15 25.67 13.49
N SER A 232 -16.04 25.32 12.84
CA SER A 232 -14.70 25.66 13.30
C SER A 232 -14.54 27.17 13.47
N TYR A 233 -15.02 27.96 12.51
CA TYR A 233 -15.04 29.42 12.58
C TYR A 233 -15.91 29.94 13.73
N LYS A 234 -17.14 29.41 13.85
CA LYS A 234 -18.08 29.80 14.91
C LYS A 234 -17.50 29.54 16.31
N LEU A 235 -16.86 28.39 16.52
CA LEU A 235 -16.24 28.01 17.79
C LEU A 235 -15.00 28.86 18.11
N ALA A 236 -14.25 29.27 17.08
CA ALA A 236 -13.07 30.12 17.25
C ALA A 236 -13.38 31.55 17.72
N LYS A 237 -14.63 32.02 17.56
CA LYS A 237 -15.11 33.33 18.02
C LYS A 237 -14.17 34.49 17.63
N GLY A 238 -13.67 34.46 16.40
CA GLY A 238 -12.77 35.48 15.84
C GLY A 238 -11.29 35.36 16.20
N LYS A 239 -10.87 34.35 16.98
CA LYS A 239 -9.44 34.09 17.24
C LYS A 239 -8.86 33.18 16.15
N VAL A 240 -8.06 33.75 15.25
CA VAL A 240 -7.51 33.03 14.08
C VAL A 240 -6.64 31.82 14.48
N PHE A 241 -5.81 31.93 15.50
CA PHE A 241 -5.03 30.78 15.97
C PHE A 241 -5.93 29.63 16.45
N VAL A 242 -7.01 29.94 17.18
CA VAL A 242 -7.95 28.94 17.68
C VAL A 242 -8.72 28.29 16.53
N LEU A 243 -9.06 29.06 15.49
CA LEU A 243 -9.64 28.55 14.26
C LEU A 243 -8.71 27.56 13.56
N VAL A 244 -7.43 27.91 13.37
CA VAL A 244 -6.44 27.01 12.77
C VAL A 244 -6.32 25.73 13.60
N VAL A 245 -6.35 25.81 14.93
CA VAL A 245 -6.33 24.63 15.80
C VAL A 245 -7.57 23.73 15.59
N TYR A 246 -8.77 24.30 15.52
CA TYR A 246 -9.97 23.51 15.24
C TYR A 246 -9.92 22.85 13.87
N LEU A 247 -9.46 23.58 12.84
CA LEU A 247 -9.28 23.03 11.51
C LEU A 247 -8.23 21.93 11.49
N MET A 248 -7.08 22.10 12.14
CA MET A 248 -6.05 21.07 12.26
C MET A 248 -6.57 19.80 12.94
N ILE A 249 -7.31 19.94 14.05
CA ILE A 249 -7.90 18.79 14.74
C ILE A 249 -8.94 18.09 13.86
N PHE A 250 -9.80 18.87 13.19
CA PHE A 250 -10.77 18.31 12.25
C PHE A 250 -10.08 17.58 11.10
N THR A 251 -9.05 18.20 10.50
CA THR A 251 -8.26 17.62 9.42
C THR A 251 -7.59 16.33 9.86
N ALA A 252 -6.94 16.31 11.02
CA ALA A 252 -6.26 15.11 11.53
C ALA A 252 -7.25 13.97 11.81
N VAL A 253 -8.40 14.27 12.41
CA VAL A 253 -9.45 13.26 12.67
C VAL A 253 -10.08 12.78 11.37
N ALA A 254 -10.37 13.67 10.42
CA ALA A 254 -10.88 13.30 9.11
C ALA A 254 -9.88 12.39 8.37
N SER A 255 -8.61 12.79 8.32
CA SER A 255 -7.52 11.97 7.76
C SER A 255 -7.32 10.63 8.48
N ALA A 256 -7.65 10.51 9.76
CA ALA A 256 -7.54 9.21 10.44
C ALA A 256 -8.56 8.18 9.93
N PHE A 257 -9.62 8.61 9.23
CA PHE A 257 -10.66 7.71 8.70
C PHE A 257 -10.85 7.81 7.19
N LEU A 258 -10.32 8.86 6.58
CA LEU A 258 -10.41 9.17 5.16
C LEU A 258 -9.00 9.34 4.61
N ASP A 259 -8.81 9.13 3.32
CA ASP A 259 -7.50 9.38 2.72
C ASP A 259 -7.09 10.87 2.84
N ASN A 260 -5.80 11.09 3.06
CA ASN A 260 -5.18 12.40 3.22
C ASN A 260 -5.43 13.35 2.02
N VAL A 261 -5.36 12.83 0.80
CA VAL A 261 -5.54 13.61 -0.44
C VAL A 261 -6.96 14.12 -0.53
N THR A 262 -7.96 13.25 -0.37
CA THR A 262 -9.36 13.65 -0.43
C THR A 262 -9.71 14.64 0.67
N THR A 263 -9.21 14.42 1.89
CA THR A 263 -9.41 15.37 3.00
C THR A 263 -8.90 16.76 2.64
N MET A 264 -7.71 16.85 2.04
CA MET A 264 -7.12 18.12 1.65
C MET A 264 -7.75 18.73 0.40
N LEU A 265 -8.18 17.96 -0.60
CA LEU A 265 -8.93 18.45 -1.76
C LEU A 265 -10.16 19.27 -1.33
N LEU A 266 -10.85 18.79 -0.30
CA LEU A 266 -12.08 19.41 0.20
C LEU A 266 -11.79 20.61 1.08
N LEU A 267 -10.81 20.50 1.99
CA LEU A 267 -10.51 21.56 2.96
C LEU A 267 -9.70 22.71 2.38
N THR A 268 -8.89 22.47 1.36
CA THR A 268 -8.01 23.50 0.79
C THR A 268 -8.80 24.69 0.26
N GLY A 269 -9.85 24.43 -0.54
CA GLY A 269 -10.68 25.49 -1.12
C GLY A 269 -11.34 26.35 -0.04
N VAL A 270 -11.81 25.72 1.03
CA VAL A 270 -12.47 26.37 2.16
C VAL A 270 -11.47 27.16 3.01
N ALA A 271 -10.32 26.58 3.32
CA ALA A 271 -9.26 27.23 4.08
C ALA A 271 -8.69 28.46 3.36
N ILE A 272 -8.58 28.42 2.02
CA ILE A 272 -8.19 29.58 1.22
C ILE A 272 -9.24 30.69 1.34
N GLU A 273 -10.52 30.39 1.18
CA GLU A 273 -11.59 31.40 1.28
C GLU A 273 -11.63 32.06 2.67
N ILE A 274 -11.51 31.26 3.72
CA ILE A 274 -11.45 31.76 5.10
C ILE A 274 -10.20 32.61 5.30
N SER A 275 -9.05 32.19 4.79
CA SER A 275 -7.80 32.94 4.91
C SER A 275 -7.89 34.32 4.25
N ILE A 276 -8.45 34.38 3.04
CA ILE A 276 -8.66 35.64 2.30
C ILE A 276 -9.57 36.57 3.10
N SER A 277 -10.66 36.05 3.66
CA SER A 277 -11.60 36.86 4.45
C SER A 277 -10.98 37.44 5.73
N LEU A 278 -10.01 36.74 6.32
CA LEU A 278 -9.30 37.15 7.54
C LEU A 278 -8.08 38.03 7.25
N GLY A 279 -7.79 38.30 5.97
CA GLY A 279 -6.62 39.06 5.54
C GLY A 279 -5.29 38.37 5.85
N ILE A 280 -5.27 37.05 5.96
CA ILE A 280 -4.05 36.26 6.19
C ILE A 280 -3.63 35.57 4.89
N ASN A 281 -2.31 35.37 4.73
CA ASN A 281 -1.80 34.54 3.63
C ASN A 281 -2.36 33.11 3.78
N PRO A 282 -3.07 32.55 2.77
CA PRO A 282 -3.62 31.19 2.82
C PRO A 282 -2.60 30.12 3.17
N LEU A 283 -1.34 30.29 2.77
CA LEU A 283 -0.27 29.33 3.10
C LEU A 283 -0.07 29.17 4.61
N HIS A 284 -0.35 30.21 5.40
CA HIS A 284 -0.24 30.15 6.86
C HIS A 284 -1.36 29.30 7.50
N MET A 285 -2.44 29.02 6.77
CA MET A 285 -3.48 28.10 7.22
C MET A 285 -3.25 26.71 6.58
N LEU A 286 -2.97 26.67 5.27
CA LEU A 286 -2.83 25.43 4.52
C LEU A 286 -1.66 24.55 4.99
N ILE A 287 -0.48 25.12 5.25
CA ILE A 287 0.69 24.31 5.67
C ILE A 287 0.39 23.57 6.99
N PRO A 288 -0.08 24.23 8.08
CA PRO A 288 -0.50 23.51 9.28
C PRO A 288 -1.56 22.42 9.04
N LEU A 289 -2.54 22.66 8.17
CA LEU A 289 -3.58 21.68 7.85
C LEU A 289 -3.00 20.43 7.17
N VAL A 290 -2.11 20.61 6.19
CA VAL A 290 -1.43 19.50 5.50
C VAL A 290 -0.55 18.70 6.46
N LEU A 291 0.18 19.37 7.34
CA LEU A 291 0.97 18.68 8.36
C LEU A 291 0.07 17.89 9.33
N ALA A 292 -1.09 18.45 9.67
CA ALA A 292 -2.09 17.79 10.50
C ALA A 292 -2.76 16.62 9.80
N SER A 293 -3.03 16.69 8.49
CA SER A 293 -3.57 15.56 7.72
C SER A 293 -2.61 14.39 7.76
N ASN A 294 -1.32 14.63 7.51
CA ASN A 294 -0.33 13.56 7.47
C ASN A 294 -0.14 12.93 8.87
N VAL A 295 -0.07 13.75 9.93
CA VAL A 295 0.02 13.22 11.31
C VAL A 295 -1.24 12.44 11.70
N GLY A 296 -2.42 12.95 11.36
CA GLY A 296 -3.69 12.28 11.63
C GLY A 296 -3.83 10.98 10.84
N GLY A 297 -3.46 10.97 9.57
CA GLY A 297 -3.54 9.80 8.70
C GLY A 297 -2.57 8.70 9.10
N THR A 298 -1.43 9.06 9.69
CA THR A 298 -0.48 8.11 10.28
C THR A 298 -1.08 7.30 11.44
N ALA A 299 -2.11 7.83 12.11
CA ALA A 299 -2.63 7.26 13.35
C ALA A 299 -3.41 5.93 13.17
N THR A 300 -3.84 5.63 11.95
CA THR A 300 -4.68 4.46 11.66
C THR A 300 -4.22 3.76 10.39
N LEU A 301 -4.71 2.54 10.18
CA LEU A 301 -4.40 1.74 9.00
C LEU A 301 -4.83 2.42 7.67
N ILE A 302 -5.87 3.26 7.69
CA ILE A 302 -6.55 3.73 6.47
C ILE A 302 -6.10 5.12 6.04
N GLY A 303 -5.68 5.94 7.00
CA GLY A 303 -5.55 7.37 6.77
C GLY A 303 -4.51 7.75 5.72
N ASP A 304 -3.46 6.93 5.57
CA ASP A 304 -2.42 7.12 4.56
C ASP A 304 -2.16 5.81 3.80
N PRO A 305 -1.97 5.82 2.47
CA PRO A 305 -1.73 4.58 1.73
C PRO A 305 -0.50 3.77 2.17
N PRO A 306 0.63 4.36 2.62
CA PRO A 306 1.71 3.59 3.25
C PRO A 306 1.24 2.66 4.36
N ASN A 307 0.33 3.12 5.22
CA ASN A 307 -0.20 2.32 6.32
C ASN A 307 -1.03 1.15 5.80
N ILE A 308 -1.89 1.39 4.80
CA ILE A 308 -2.69 0.34 4.16
C ILE A 308 -1.77 -0.76 3.60
N MET A 309 -0.71 -0.35 2.91
CA MET A 309 0.27 -1.26 2.31
C MET A 309 1.03 -2.08 3.36
N ILE A 310 1.49 -1.43 4.43
CA ILE A 310 2.16 -2.11 5.55
C ILE A 310 1.22 -3.09 6.23
N GLY A 311 -0.01 -2.68 6.53
CA GLY A 311 -0.96 -3.55 7.22
C GLY A 311 -1.41 -4.75 6.39
N SER A 312 -1.64 -4.56 5.09
CA SER A 312 -1.98 -5.65 4.18
C SER A 312 -0.82 -6.63 4.01
N PHE A 313 0.41 -6.13 3.85
CA PHE A 313 1.60 -6.98 3.69
C PHE A 313 1.99 -7.73 4.97
N ALA A 314 1.96 -7.05 6.12
CA ALA A 314 2.36 -7.62 7.40
C ALA A 314 1.22 -8.36 8.13
N GLY A 315 -0.01 -8.31 7.61
CA GLY A 315 -1.20 -8.88 8.26
C GLY A 315 -1.62 -8.15 9.54
N LEU A 316 -1.32 -6.85 9.64
CA LEU A 316 -1.62 -6.04 10.82
C LEU A 316 -3.04 -5.49 10.75
N THR A 317 -3.73 -5.58 11.88
CA THR A 317 -5.11 -5.15 12.01
C THR A 317 -5.20 -3.64 12.20
N PHE A 318 -6.34 -3.04 11.84
CA PHE A 318 -6.69 -1.66 12.19
C PHE A 318 -6.42 -1.32 13.67
N MET A 319 -6.72 -2.24 14.60
CA MET A 319 -6.51 -2.00 16.03
C MET A 319 -5.03 -1.99 16.41
N ASP A 320 -4.19 -2.78 15.73
CA ASP A 320 -2.74 -2.78 15.96
C ASP A 320 -2.16 -1.39 15.65
N PHE A 321 -2.59 -0.77 14.53
CA PHE A 321 -2.21 0.61 14.20
C PHE A 321 -2.69 1.62 15.25
N VAL A 322 -3.95 1.53 15.70
CA VAL A 322 -4.49 2.46 16.69
C VAL A 322 -3.71 2.36 18.01
N VAL A 323 -3.43 1.15 18.47
CA VAL A 323 -2.70 0.91 19.72
C VAL A 323 -1.24 1.38 19.61
N ALA A 324 -0.58 1.07 18.50
CA ALA A 324 0.83 1.40 18.30
C ALA A 324 1.08 2.89 18.04
N LEU A 325 0.21 3.55 17.25
CA LEU A 325 0.50 4.85 16.64
C LEU A 325 -0.40 5.99 17.12
N ALA A 326 -1.65 5.76 17.52
CA ALA A 326 -2.59 6.87 17.76
C ALA A 326 -2.18 7.78 18.92
N ALA A 327 -1.65 7.21 20.01
CA ALA A 327 -1.14 7.98 21.14
C ALA A 327 0.05 8.87 20.74
N LEU A 328 0.99 8.30 19.97
CA LEU A 328 2.14 9.03 19.41
C LEU A 328 1.68 10.16 18.48
N CYS A 329 0.75 9.89 17.57
CA CYS A 329 0.18 10.92 16.70
C CYS A 329 -0.49 12.04 17.50
N GLY A 330 -1.14 11.72 18.63
CA GLY A 330 -1.67 12.71 19.57
C GLY A 330 -0.58 13.63 20.14
N VAL A 331 0.57 13.07 20.53
CA VAL A 331 1.74 13.85 20.99
C VAL A 331 2.29 14.72 19.85
N CYS A 332 2.42 14.17 18.64
CA CYS A 332 2.87 14.91 17.46
C CYS A 332 1.91 16.04 17.07
N MET A 333 0.59 15.86 17.26
CA MET A 333 -0.41 16.91 17.05
C MET A 333 -0.26 18.05 18.07
N VAL A 334 0.03 17.75 19.33
CA VAL A 334 0.34 18.78 20.33
C VAL A 334 1.62 19.52 19.94
N ALA A 335 2.65 18.81 19.50
CA ALA A 335 3.88 19.42 19.00
C ALA A 335 3.60 20.31 17.77
N LEU A 336 2.73 19.90 16.85
CA LEU A 336 2.33 20.67 15.68
C LEU A 336 1.57 21.96 16.06
N ILE A 337 0.68 21.89 17.04
CA ILE A 337 -0.05 23.06 17.54
C ILE A 337 0.92 24.09 18.13
N ILE A 338 1.90 23.61 18.92
CA ILE A 338 2.94 24.45 19.51
C ILE A 338 3.82 25.05 18.42
N PHE A 339 4.29 24.23 17.48
CA PHE A 339 5.09 24.65 16.33
C PHE A 339 4.38 25.73 15.51
N THR A 340 3.10 25.49 15.18
CA THR A 340 2.25 26.41 14.43
C THR A 340 2.12 27.77 15.13
N LYS A 341 2.00 27.77 16.46
CA LYS A 341 1.98 29.00 17.26
C LYS A 341 3.30 29.77 17.17
N PHE A 342 4.44 29.09 17.19
CA PHE A 342 5.76 29.74 17.11
C PHE A 342 6.04 30.30 15.72
N VAL A 343 5.70 29.57 14.66
CA VAL A 343 5.99 29.97 13.28
C VAL A 343 5.01 31.04 12.79
N TRP A 344 3.70 30.85 12.96
CA TRP A 344 2.67 31.73 12.37
C TRP A 344 1.87 32.54 13.40
N GLY A 345 2.12 32.39 14.70
CA GLY A 345 1.34 33.07 15.76
C GLY A 345 1.30 34.60 15.63
N LYS A 346 2.40 35.22 15.17
CA LYS A 346 2.43 36.68 14.90
C LYS A 346 1.50 37.06 13.74
N ALA A 347 1.48 36.27 12.67
CA ALA A 347 0.60 36.50 11.53
C ALA A 347 -0.88 36.32 11.92
N TYR A 348 -1.19 35.32 12.75
CA TYR A 348 -2.55 35.12 13.26
C TYR A 348 -3.00 36.24 14.20
N GLY A 349 -2.09 36.80 14.99
CA GLY A 349 -2.39 37.96 15.85
C GLY A 349 -2.61 39.26 15.08
N ALA A 350 -2.01 39.40 13.90
CA ALA A 350 -2.17 40.56 13.02
C ALA A 350 -3.38 40.47 12.08
N ALA A 351 -4.14 39.37 12.11
CA ALA A 351 -5.30 39.16 11.26
C ALA A 351 -6.40 40.18 11.55
N LYS A 352 -7.05 40.68 10.49
CA LYS A 352 -8.16 41.62 10.61
C LYS A 352 -9.44 40.83 10.71
N VAL A 353 -10.07 40.83 11.88
CA VAL A 353 -11.35 40.17 12.09
C VAL A 353 -12.40 41.23 12.42
N GLU A 354 -12.89 41.88 11.37
CA GLU A 354 -13.99 42.83 11.49
C GLU A 354 -15.32 42.07 11.49
N ASN A 355 -16.25 42.46 12.37
CA ASN A 355 -17.60 41.90 12.48
C ASN A 355 -17.70 40.36 12.46
N VAL A 356 -17.02 39.69 13.41
CA VAL A 356 -17.04 38.22 13.60
C VAL A 356 -18.45 37.61 13.46
N GLN A 357 -19.46 38.25 14.05
CA GLN A 357 -20.84 37.73 14.04
C GLN A 357 -21.49 37.80 12.66
N GLU A 358 -21.21 38.87 11.91
CA GLU A 358 -21.72 39.04 10.54
C GLU A 358 -21.06 38.00 9.62
N TYR A 359 -19.76 37.80 9.73
CA TYR A 359 -19.07 36.79 8.92
C TYR A 359 -19.48 35.36 9.29
N ILE A 360 -19.76 35.07 10.57
CA ILE A 360 -20.38 33.79 10.98
C ILE A 360 -21.72 33.58 10.25
N GLN A 361 -22.53 34.62 10.09
CA GLN A 361 -23.81 34.54 9.41
C GLN A 361 -23.62 34.30 7.90
N VAL A 362 -22.70 35.02 7.26
CA VAL A 362 -22.33 34.80 5.85
C VAL A 362 -21.85 33.36 5.61
N LEU A 363 -20.96 32.86 6.48
CA LEU A 363 -20.48 31.48 6.40
C LEU A 363 -21.61 30.47 6.62
N LYS A 364 -22.53 30.74 7.56
CA LYS A 364 -23.70 29.88 7.80
C LYS A 364 -24.60 29.80 6.57
N GLU A 365 -24.72 30.87 5.80
CA GLU A 365 -25.53 30.90 4.57
C GLU A 365 -24.83 30.19 3.41
N LYS A 366 -23.51 30.38 3.28
CA LYS A 366 -22.72 29.81 2.20
C LYS A 366 -22.41 28.31 2.40
N TYR A 367 -22.13 27.89 3.63
CA TYR A 367 -21.65 26.55 3.97
C TYR A 367 -22.73 25.74 4.70
N GLN A 368 -23.86 25.57 4.05
CA GLN A 368 -24.98 24.77 4.55
C GLN A 368 -24.83 23.31 4.14
N ILE A 369 -25.40 22.43 4.96
CA ILE A 369 -25.64 21.03 4.58
C ILE A 369 -26.68 21.06 3.46
N THR A 370 -26.29 20.63 2.27
CA THR A 370 -27.12 20.62 1.06
C THR A 370 -28.13 19.48 1.09
N ASP A 371 -27.72 18.31 1.58
CA ASP A 371 -28.59 17.14 1.72
C ASP A 371 -28.44 16.44 3.08
N PRO A 372 -29.28 16.80 4.07
CA PRO A 372 -29.24 16.21 5.40
C PRO A 372 -29.59 14.71 5.43
N ARG A 373 -30.40 14.23 4.48
CA ARG A 373 -30.81 12.81 4.44
C ARG A 373 -29.66 11.95 3.94
N LEU A 374 -29.04 12.35 2.83
CA LEU A 374 -27.86 11.67 2.31
C LEU A 374 -26.71 11.71 3.31
N LEU A 375 -26.53 12.83 4.02
CA LEU A 375 -25.56 12.91 5.12
C LEU A 375 -25.85 11.89 6.23
N THR A 376 -27.11 11.76 6.65
CA THR A 376 -27.48 10.81 7.71
C THR A 376 -27.19 9.37 7.29
N TYR A 377 -27.54 8.98 6.06
CA TYR A 377 -27.20 7.67 5.52
C TYR A 377 -25.69 7.48 5.40
N GLY A 378 -24.98 8.48 4.90
CA GLY A 378 -23.53 8.45 4.75
C GLY A 378 -22.81 8.29 6.09
N MET A 379 -23.22 9.03 7.12
CA MET A 379 -22.67 8.89 8.47
C MET A 379 -23.02 7.54 9.12
N ALA A 380 -24.22 7.01 8.87
CA ALA A 380 -24.61 5.68 9.34
C ALA A 380 -23.76 4.59 8.69
N VAL A 381 -23.54 4.67 7.37
CA VAL A 381 -22.68 3.73 6.64
C VAL A 381 -21.23 3.88 7.08
N LEU A 382 -20.72 5.10 7.23
CA LEU A 382 -19.37 5.33 7.75
C LEU A 382 -19.19 4.75 9.15
N GLY A 383 -20.18 4.90 10.03
CA GLY A 383 -20.20 4.27 11.35
C GLY A 383 -20.17 2.74 11.28
N LEU A 384 -20.92 2.14 10.36
CA LEU A 384 -20.88 0.69 10.11
C LEU A 384 -19.50 0.24 9.61
N VAL A 385 -18.93 0.97 8.66
CA VAL A 385 -17.60 0.68 8.10
C VAL A 385 -16.52 0.78 9.18
N ILE A 386 -16.54 1.82 10.01
CA ILE A 386 -15.64 1.96 11.16
C ILE A 386 -15.83 0.79 12.14
N PHE A 387 -17.06 0.40 12.44
CA PHE A 387 -17.32 -0.76 13.29
C PHE A 387 -16.73 -2.06 12.69
N LEU A 388 -16.86 -2.26 11.38
CA LEU A 388 -16.27 -3.40 10.69
C LEU A 388 -14.73 -3.33 10.70
N PHE A 389 -14.12 -2.15 10.53
CA PHE A 389 -12.67 -1.99 10.69
C PHE A 389 -12.20 -2.31 12.10
N LEU A 390 -12.92 -1.88 13.13
CA LEU A 390 -12.56 -2.20 14.51
C LEU A 390 -12.69 -3.71 14.82
N SER A 391 -13.57 -4.42 14.11
CA SER A 391 -13.86 -5.83 14.37
C SER A 391 -13.29 -6.82 13.35
N HIS A 392 -12.73 -6.38 12.22
CA HIS A 392 -12.29 -7.26 11.11
C HIS A 392 -11.35 -8.39 11.54
N GLY A 393 -10.45 -8.13 12.50
CA GLY A 393 -9.54 -9.15 13.04
C GLY A 393 -10.28 -10.32 13.72
N TYR A 394 -11.45 -10.07 14.33
CA TYR A 394 -12.32 -11.11 14.87
C TYR A 394 -13.01 -11.93 13.76
N TRP A 395 -13.33 -11.30 12.63
CA TRP A 395 -14.02 -11.95 11.51
C TRP A 395 -13.07 -12.65 10.53
N HIS A 396 -11.75 -12.51 10.70
CA HIS A 396 -10.76 -12.87 9.69
C HIS A 396 -11.11 -12.31 8.30
N MET A 397 -11.60 -11.07 8.30
CA MET A 397 -12.06 -10.39 7.09
C MET A 397 -11.06 -9.31 6.70
N GLU A 398 -10.83 -9.17 5.41
CA GLU A 398 -10.03 -8.08 4.87
C GLU A 398 -10.72 -6.72 5.05
N VAL A 399 -9.92 -5.69 5.34
CA VAL A 399 -10.41 -4.32 5.56
C VAL A 399 -11.05 -3.78 4.27
N SER A 400 -10.56 -4.21 3.11
CA SER A 400 -11.11 -3.88 1.79
C SER A 400 -12.58 -4.28 1.64
N VAL A 401 -12.98 -5.42 2.19
CA VAL A 401 -14.36 -5.94 2.12
C VAL A 401 -15.33 -5.02 2.87
N ALA A 402 -14.94 -4.52 4.05
CA ALA A 402 -15.73 -3.56 4.80
C ALA A 402 -15.95 -2.25 4.04
N ALA A 403 -14.89 -1.72 3.44
CA ALA A 403 -14.97 -0.48 2.65
C ALA A 403 -15.80 -0.67 1.38
N LEU A 404 -15.64 -1.77 0.66
CA LEU A 404 -16.44 -2.09 -0.52
C LEU A 404 -17.93 -2.26 -0.17
N LEU A 405 -18.25 -2.93 0.94
CA LEU A 405 -19.62 -3.04 1.43
C LEU A 405 -20.22 -1.66 1.70
N GLY A 406 -19.49 -0.81 2.43
CA GLY A 406 -19.92 0.55 2.72
C GLY A 406 -20.11 1.39 1.45
N GLY A 407 -19.12 1.38 0.56
CA GLY A 407 -19.17 2.06 -0.73
C GLY A 407 -20.35 1.60 -1.57
N ALA A 408 -20.55 0.28 -1.71
CA ALA A 408 -21.66 -0.28 -2.48
C ALA A 408 -23.03 0.09 -1.90
N VAL A 409 -23.21 -0.01 -0.57
CA VAL A 409 -24.46 0.35 0.11
C VAL A 409 -24.75 1.85 -0.07
N LEU A 410 -23.78 2.71 0.20
CA LEU A 410 -23.97 4.16 0.12
C LEU A 410 -24.21 4.62 -1.32
N LEU A 411 -23.45 4.08 -2.27
CA LEU A 411 -23.64 4.33 -3.70
C LEU A 411 -25.05 3.94 -4.15
N THR A 412 -25.52 2.75 -3.74
CA THR A 412 -26.87 2.27 -4.06
C THR A 412 -27.95 3.21 -3.50
N ILE A 413 -27.80 3.66 -2.26
CA ILE A 413 -28.73 4.63 -1.64
C ILE A 413 -28.71 5.95 -2.43
N ALA A 414 -27.52 6.46 -2.76
CA ALA A 414 -27.35 7.71 -3.48
C ALA A 414 -27.99 7.66 -4.88
N MET A 415 -27.85 6.54 -5.58
CA MET A 415 -28.47 6.29 -6.89
C MET A 415 -30.00 6.16 -6.80
N ILE A 416 -30.52 5.37 -5.84
CA ILE A 416 -31.97 5.16 -5.69
C ILE A 416 -32.68 6.47 -5.31
N THR A 417 -32.02 7.31 -4.53
CA THR A 417 -32.55 8.62 -4.13
C THR A 417 -32.37 9.70 -5.20
N GLU A 418 -31.77 9.35 -6.35
CA GLU A 418 -31.45 10.25 -7.48
C GLU A 418 -30.67 11.49 -7.01
N LYS A 419 -29.84 11.32 -5.97
CA LYS A 419 -29.06 12.39 -5.35
C LYS A 419 -27.67 12.54 -5.94
N VAL A 420 -27.14 11.45 -6.51
CA VAL A 420 -25.82 11.40 -7.12
C VAL A 420 -25.95 10.63 -8.43
N ASP A 421 -25.39 11.20 -9.50
CA ASP A 421 -25.23 10.50 -10.76
C ASP A 421 -24.03 9.56 -10.69
N LEU A 422 -24.23 8.29 -11.08
CA LEU A 422 -23.19 7.26 -11.00
C LEU A 422 -22.00 7.59 -11.91
N ILE A 423 -22.27 8.08 -13.11
CA ILE A 423 -21.22 8.41 -14.09
C ILE A 423 -20.43 9.59 -13.54
N GLU A 424 -21.11 10.62 -13.03
CA GLU A 424 -20.44 11.77 -12.42
C GLU A 424 -19.55 11.38 -11.25
N LEU A 425 -20.02 10.52 -10.34
CA LEU A 425 -19.23 10.04 -9.21
C LEU A 425 -17.99 9.26 -9.69
N ILE A 426 -18.18 8.32 -10.61
CA ILE A 426 -17.08 7.49 -11.14
C ILE A 426 -16.06 8.35 -11.90
N GLU A 427 -16.50 9.35 -12.64
CA GLU A 427 -15.62 10.20 -13.45
C GLU A 427 -14.89 11.27 -12.64
N LYS A 428 -15.56 11.88 -11.64
CA LYS A 428 -15.06 13.09 -10.97
C LYS A 428 -14.58 12.88 -9.55
N ASP A 429 -15.15 11.91 -8.83
CA ASP A 429 -14.89 11.74 -7.40
C ASP A 429 -14.00 10.51 -7.10
N ILE A 430 -13.94 9.52 -8.00
CA ILE A 430 -12.99 8.40 -7.90
C ILE A 430 -11.65 8.78 -8.54
N GLU A 431 -10.56 8.65 -7.79
CA GLU A 431 -9.22 8.93 -8.28
C GLU A 431 -8.62 7.73 -9.05
N TRP A 432 -9.15 7.45 -10.24
CA TRP A 432 -8.61 6.41 -11.14
C TRP A 432 -7.09 6.49 -11.36
N PRO A 433 -6.47 7.68 -11.54
CA PRO A 433 -5.02 7.78 -11.67
C PRO A 433 -4.27 7.22 -10.46
N THR A 434 -4.81 7.41 -9.26
CA THR A 434 -4.25 6.88 -8.01
C THR A 434 -4.38 5.35 -7.98
N LEU A 435 -5.56 4.79 -8.28
CA LEU A 435 -5.75 3.33 -8.33
C LEU A 435 -4.85 2.64 -9.38
N MET A 436 -4.76 3.20 -10.59
CA MET A 436 -3.86 2.68 -11.63
C MET A 436 -2.40 2.79 -11.22
N PHE A 437 -2.02 3.87 -10.52
CA PHE A 437 -0.66 4.04 -10.03
C PHE A 437 -0.27 2.91 -9.08
N PHE A 438 -1.12 2.54 -8.11
CA PHE A 438 -0.85 1.40 -7.21
C PHE A 438 -0.67 0.09 -7.97
N ILE A 439 -1.57 -0.21 -8.91
CA ILE A 439 -1.50 -1.44 -9.72
C ILE A 439 -0.14 -1.55 -10.42
N PHE A 440 0.27 -0.51 -11.15
CA PHE A 440 1.54 -0.55 -11.89
C PHE A 440 2.77 -0.43 -10.99
N LEU A 441 2.67 0.28 -9.86
CA LEU A 441 3.71 0.34 -8.86
C LEU A 441 3.99 -1.03 -8.26
N PHE A 442 2.95 -1.78 -7.87
CA PHE A 442 3.10 -3.13 -7.35
C PHE A 442 3.72 -4.08 -8.38
N ILE A 443 3.32 -3.97 -9.65
CA ILE A 443 3.94 -4.73 -10.75
C ILE A 443 5.44 -4.42 -10.85
N MET A 444 5.84 -3.14 -10.79
CA MET A 444 7.26 -2.76 -10.82
C MET A 444 8.03 -3.27 -9.60
N VAL A 445 7.43 -3.18 -8.41
CA VAL A 445 8.05 -3.65 -7.16
C VAL A 445 8.26 -5.16 -7.20
N GLY A 446 7.25 -5.93 -7.61
CA GLY A 446 7.36 -7.38 -7.75
C GLY A 446 8.42 -7.81 -8.78
N ALA A 447 8.63 -7.02 -9.84
CA ALA A 447 9.69 -7.26 -10.82
C ALA A 447 11.10 -7.10 -10.23
N VAL A 448 11.35 -6.04 -9.45
CA VAL A 448 12.66 -5.82 -8.80
C VAL A 448 12.90 -6.71 -7.58
N GLU A 449 11.82 -7.15 -6.92
CA GLU A 449 11.86 -8.16 -5.87
C GLU A 449 12.31 -9.51 -6.47
N THR A 450 11.64 -9.94 -7.53
CA THR A 450 11.96 -11.20 -8.23
C THR A 450 13.39 -11.19 -8.77
N SER A 451 13.86 -10.05 -9.27
CA SER A 451 15.22 -9.92 -9.79
C SER A 451 16.30 -9.86 -8.70
N GLY A 452 15.93 -9.50 -7.46
CA GLY A 452 16.80 -9.55 -6.29
C GLY A 452 17.37 -8.21 -5.83
N LEU A 453 16.93 -7.08 -6.38
CA LEU A 453 17.37 -5.76 -5.93
C LEU A 453 17.06 -5.52 -4.45
N LEU A 454 15.85 -5.89 -4.02
CA LEU A 454 15.40 -5.65 -2.65
C LEU A 454 16.19 -6.49 -1.64
N ALA A 455 16.55 -7.72 -2.00
CA ALA A 455 17.40 -8.59 -1.18
C ALA A 455 18.80 -7.98 -0.94
N VAL A 456 19.43 -7.42 -1.98
CA VAL A 456 20.73 -6.74 -1.86
C VAL A 456 20.66 -5.56 -0.89
N VAL A 457 19.60 -4.76 -0.96
CA VAL A 457 19.40 -3.63 -0.04
C VAL A 457 19.17 -4.13 1.39
N ALA A 458 18.41 -5.21 1.56
CA ALA A 458 18.15 -5.79 2.87
C ALA A 458 19.43 -6.34 3.53
N ASP A 459 20.29 -7.01 2.75
CA ASP A 459 21.59 -7.50 3.22
C ASP A 459 22.50 -6.34 3.65
N TRP A 460 22.52 -5.23 2.90
CA TRP A 460 23.28 -4.03 3.30
C TRP A 460 22.79 -3.43 4.62
N ILE A 461 21.48 -3.39 4.84
CA ILE A 461 20.93 -2.90 6.12
C ILE A 461 21.27 -3.87 7.26
N LEU A 462 21.22 -5.17 7.01
CA LEU A 462 21.57 -6.19 8.00
C LEU A 462 23.05 -6.12 8.39
N GLU A 463 23.94 -5.97 7.42
CA GLU A 463 25.38 -5.77 7.64
C GLU A 463 25.66 -4.49 8.42
N LEU A 464 25.04 -3.37 8.03
CA LEU A 464 25.25 -2.07 8.68
C LEU A 464 24.68 -2.04 10.10
N SER A 465 23.57 -2.74 10.34
CA SER A 465 23.00 -2.88 11.68
C SER A 465 23.74 -3.89 12.56
N ALA A 466 24.62 -4.72 11.98
CA ALA A 466 25.25 -5.84 12.65
C ALA A 466 24.25 -6.77 13.38
N GLY A 467 23.01 -6.85 12.88
CA GLY A 467 21.91 -7.57 13.51
C GLY A 467 21.35 -6.93 14.79
N ASP A 468 21.77 -5.71 15.14
CA ASP A 468 21.25 -4.97 16.29
C ASP A 468 19.91 -4.30 15.97
N PHE A 469 18.91 -4.61 16.78
CA PHE A 469 17.55 -4.08 16.66
C PHE A 469 17.51 -2.54 16.71
N VAL A 470 18.25 -1.91 17.62
CA VAL A 470 18.19 -0.45 17.79
C VAL A 470 18.76 0.24 16.57
N ILE A 471 19.87 -0.26 16.04
CA ILE A 471 20.48 0.28 14.81
C ILE A 471 19.54 0.05 13.62
N ALA A 472 18.99 -1.16 13.44
CA ALA A 472 18.08 -1.46 12.34
C ALA A 472 16.80 -0.61 12.38
N CYS A 473 16.17 -0.49 13.56
CA CYS A 473 15.00 0.36 13.77
C CYS A 473 15.32 1.84 13.47
N SER A 474 16.48 2.33 13.93
CA SER A 474 16.95 3.68 13.64
C SER A 474 17.15 3.89 12.14
N LEU A 475 17.82 2.95 11.47
CA LEU A 475 18.08 3.01 10.03
C LEU A 475 16.79 3.05 9.24
N ILE A 476 15.86 2.12 9.49
CA ILE A 476 14.56 2.08 8.80
C ILE A 476 13.82 3.41 9.02
N LEU A 477 13.71 3.88 10.27
CA LEU A 477 12.98 5.11 10.57
C LEU A 477 13.58 6.34 9.86
N TRP A 478 14.90 6.55 9.99
CA TRP A 478 15.54 7.77 9.48
C TRP A 478 15.75 7.74 7.97
N VAL A 479 16.09 6.58 7.39
CA VAL A 479 16.17 6.42 5.94
C VAL A 479 14.78 6.62 5.35
N ALA A 480 13.74 6.01 5.92
CA ALA A 480 12.37 6.21 5.48
C ALA A 480 11.95 7.67 5.56
N ALA A 481 12.24 8.35 6.67
CA ALA A 481 11.95 9.76 6.84
C ALA A 481 12.61 10.63 5.77
N ILE A 482 13.91 10.49 5.59
CA ILE A 482 14.68 11.34 4.67
C ILE A 482 14.30 11.03 3.22
N MET A 483 14.24 9.75 2.84
CA MET A 483 13.88 9.37 1.48
C MET A 483 12.45 9.79 1.14
N SER A 484 11.50 9.56 2.04
CA SER A 484 10.11 9.99 1.86
C SER A 484 9.94 11.52 1.91
N ALA A 485 10.94 12.28 2.33
CA ALA A 485 10.91 13.73 2.20
C ALA A 485 11.10 14.16 0.74
N PHE A 486 11.84 13.40 -0.05
CA PHE A 486 12.22 13.75 -1.43
C PHE A 486 11.58 12.85 -2.48
N VAL A 487 10.93 11.78 -2.06
CA VAL A 487 10.20 10.83 -2.87
C VAL A 487 8.81 10.68 -2.26
N ASP A 488 7.78 10.52 -3.10
CA ASP A 488 6.43 10.22 -2.64
C ASP A 488 6.46 9.02 -1.67
N ASN A 489 5.78 9.17 -0.53
CA ASN A 489 5.73 8.18 0.55
C ASN A 489 5.18 6.82 0.08
N ILE A 490 4.32 6.80 -0.94
CA ILE A 490 3.69 5.60 -1.49
C ILE A 490 4.72 4.66 -2.15
N PRO A 491 5.41 5.07 -3.24
CA PRO A 491 6.36 4.20 -3.91
C PRO A 491 7.49 3.77 -2.98
N PHE A 492 7.96 4.67 -2.10
CA PHE A 492 9.02 4.36 -1.14
C PHE A 492 8.61 3.22 -0.22
N THR A 493 7.42 3.30 0.37
CA THR A 493 6.91 2.26 1.26
C THR A 493 6.81 0.92 0.55
N ALA A 494 6.29 0.91 -0.68
CA ALA A 494 6.17 -0.30 -1.50
C ALA A 494 7.49 -1.07 -1.63
N THR A 495 8.59 -0.37 -1.89
CA THR A 495 9.92 -0.99 -2.00
C THR A 495 10.48 -1.51 -0.69
N MET A 496 10.09 -0.88 0.42
CA MET A 496 10.59 -1.24 1.74
C MET A 496 9.83 -2.41 2.35
N LEU A 497 8.63 -2.77 1.86
CA LEU A 497 7.85 -3.87 2.46
C LEU A 497 8.62 -5.19 2.48
N PRO A 498 9.19 -5.70 1.36
CA PRO A 498 9.90 -6.97 1.39
C PRO A 498 11.19 -6.88 2.20
N ILE A 499 11.84 -5.71 2.19
CA ILE A 499 13.07 -5.44 2.96
C ILE A 499 12.79 -5.53 4.46
N VAL A 500 11.74 -4.85 4.93
CA VAL A 500 11.35 -4.85 6.34
C VAL A 500 10.84 -6.23 6.76
N ALA A 501 10.09 -6.94 5.90
CA ALA A 501 9.67 -8.30 6.19
C ALA A 501 10.84 -9.24 6.45
N TYR A 502 11.86 -9.21 5.60
CA TYR A 502 13.07 -10.00 5.81
C TYR A 502 13.81 -9.58 7.08
N LEU A 503 14.03 -8.29 7.29
CA LEU A 503 14.72 -7.80 8.49
C LEU A 503 13.97 -8.18 9.78
N SER A 504 12.64 -8.13 9.76
CA SER A 504 11.81 -8.55 10.89
C SER A 504 11.89 -10.05 11.19
N SER A 505 12.18 -10.89 10.19
CA SER A 505 12.32 -12.34 10.39
C SER A 505 13.71 -12.74 10.91
N VAL A 506 14.76 -11.98 10.58
CA VAL A 506 16.14 -12.31 10.97
C VAL A 506 16.67 -11.54 12.16
N ILE A 507 16.17 -10.32 12.44
CA ILE A 507 16.63 -9.50 13.56
C ILE A 507 15.86 -9.85 14.83
N PRO A 508 16.53 -10.35 15.89
CA PRO A 508 15.86 -10.68 17.14
C PRO A 508 15.19 -9.45 17.79
N GLY A 509 13.92 -9.59 18.17
CA GLY A 509 13.16 -8.53 18.83
C GLY A 509 12.65 -7.42 17.90
N ALA A 510 12.81 -7.59 16.58
CA ALA A 510 12.23 -6.70 15.57
C ALA A 510 10.70 -6.73 15.57
N GLU A 511 10.12 -7.94 15.56
CA GLU A 511 8.67 -8.20 15.59
C GLU A 511 7.91 -7.15 14.73
N ASN A 512 6.88 -6.51 15.28
CA ASN A 512 6.11 -5.50 14.54
C ASN A 512 6.74 -4.10 14.61
N THR A 513 7.77 -3.90 15.42
CA THR A 513 8.35 -2.57 15.64
C THR A 513 9.04 -2.00 14.40
N LEU A 514 9.60 -2.84 13.52
CA LEU A 514 10.16 -2.36 12.25
C LEU A 514 9.08 -1.90 11.26
N TRP A 515 7.89 -2.49 11.30
CA TRP A 515 6.74 -2.03 10.53
C TRP A 515 6.30 -0.64 11.00
N TRP A 516 6.27 -0.40 12.31
CA TRP A 516 5.97 0.91 12.87
C TRP A 516 7.06 1.94 12.55
N ALA A 517 8.34 1.53 12.52
CA ALA A 517 9.44 2.39 12.09
C ALA A 517 9.27 2.83 10.62
N LEU A 518 8.90 1.90 9.74
CA LEU A 518 8.61 2.21 8.34
C LEU A 518 7.39 3.13 8.20
N ALA A 519 6.29 2.83 8.88
CA ALA A 519 5.06 3.63 8.85
C ALA A 519 5.31 5.07 9.30
N LEU A 520 5.92 5.24 10.48
CA LEU A 520 6.24 6.57 11.03
C LEU A 520 7.27 7.30 10.17
N GLY A 521 8.29 6.60 9.69
CA GLY A 521 9.31 7.17 8.82
C GLY A 521 8.72 7.67 7.50
N ALA A 522 7.96 6.84 6.80
CA ALA A 522 7.33 7.22 5.53
C ALA A 522 6.31 8.36 5.73
N CYS A 523 5.36 8.21 6.65
CA CYS A 523 4.29 9.20 6.81
C CYS A 523 4.79 10.54 7.38
N PHE A 524 5.63 10.53 8.42
CA PHE A 524 6.19 11.79 8.94
C PHE A 524 7.29 12.35 8.03
N GLY A 525 8.00 11.50 7.29
CA GLY A 525 8.95 11.91 6.26
C GLY A 525 8.31 12.75 5.17
N GLY A 526 7.10 12.36 4.74
CA GLY A 526 6.30 13.10 3.77
C GLY A 526 6.00 14.55 4.14
N ASN A 527 6.12 14.94 5.42
CA ASN A 527 6.00 16.33 5.85
C ASN A 527 7.21 17.21 5.48
N GLY A 528 8.34 16.62 5.09
CA GLY A 528 9.59 17.36 4.89
C GLY A 528 9.57 18.35 3.72
N THR A 529 8.89 18.00 2.62
CA THR A 529 8.86 18.82 1.40
C THR A 529 7.50 18.77 0.68
N ILE A 530 7.34 19.55 -0.39
CA ILE A 530 6.10 19.59 -1.18
C ILE A 530 5.82 18.23 -1.85
N ILE A 531 6.85 17.53 -2.30
CA ILE A 531 6.71 16.28 -3.07
C ILE A 531 6.68 15.02 -2.20
N GLY A 532 7.00 15.14 -0.91
CA GLY A 532 7.11 13.99 -0.02
C GLY A 532 5.79 13.30 0.28
N ALA A 533 4.66 14.00 0.13
CA ALA A 533 3.33 13.41 0.26
C ALA A 533 2.36 14.00 -0.77
N SER A 534 1.48 13.14 -1.27
CA SER A 534 0.47 13.52 -2.28
C SER A 534 -0.43 14.68 -1.82
N ALA A 535 -0.82 14.70 -0.55
CA ALA A 535 -1.65 15.74 0.03
C ALA A 535 -0.96 17.12 -0.03
N ASN A 536 0.37 17.15 0.10
CA ASN A 536 1.16 18.38 0.02
C ASN A 536 1.12 18.95 -1.41
N VAL A 537 1.42 18.12 -2.41
CA VAL A 537 1.41 18.49 -3.84
C VAL A 537 0.04 19.02 -4.24
N VAL A 538 -1.02 18.30 -3.90
CA VAL A 538 -2.39 18.67 -4.26
C VAL A 538 -2.80 19.99 -3.60
N THR A 539 -2.52 20.16 -2.31
CA THR A 539 -2.86 21.39 -1.59
C THR A 539 -2.11 22.59 -2.16
N MET A 540 -0.81 22.44 -2.43
CA MET A 540 0.02 23.51 -2.99
C MET A 540 -0.36 23.81 -4.45
N GLY A 541 -0.72 22.80 -5.23
CA GLY A 541 -1.23 22.98 -6.60
C GLY A 541 -2.54 23.77 -6.65
N ILE A 542 -3.48 23.48 -5.74
CA ILE A 542 -4.72 24.27 -5.61
C ILE A 542 -4.39 25.70 -5.15
N ALA A 543 -3.50 25.87 -4.18
CA ALA A 543 -3.08 27.19 -3.72
C ALA A 543 -2.45 28.03 -4.85
N GLU A 544 -1.57 27.41 -5.65
CA GLU A 544 -0.93 28.04 -6.81
C GLU A 544 -1.96 28.42 -7.88
N SER A 545 -2.95 27.56 -8.17
CA SER A 545 -4.04 27.87 -9.11
C SER A 545 -4.86 29.11 -8.70
N ARG A 546 -4.87 29.44 -7.40
CA ARG A 546 -5.54 30.62 -6.83
C ARG A 546 -4.58 31.80 -6.60
N GLY A 547 -3.37 31.74 -7.15
CA GLY A 547 -2.37 32.82 -7.09
C GLY A 547 -1.46 32.81 -5.85
N TYR A 548 -1.57 31.79 -4.98
CA TYR A 548 -0.76 31.67 -3.76
C TYR A 548 0.36 30.64 -3.95
N LYS A 549 1.44 31.06 -4.59
CA LYS A 549 2.59 30.21 -4.85
C LYS A 549 3.55 30.18 -3.66
N ILE A 550 4.02 29.00 -3.30
CA ILE A 550 5.18 28.79 -2.42
C ILE A 550 6.29 28.09 -3.21
N SER A 551 7.54 28.47 -3.00
CA SER A 551 8.66 27.74 -3.59
C SER A 551 8.95 26.46 -2.81
N PHE A 552 9.52 25.46 -3.47
CA PHE A 552 9.97 24.22 -2.83
C PHE A 552 10.81 24.48 -1.57
N ILE A 553 11.82 25.34 -1.67
CA ILE A 553 12.68 25.73 -0.56
C ILE A 553 11.90 26.49 0.52
N GLY A 554 10.92 27.32 0.12
CA GLY A 554 10.04 28.04 1.05
C GLY A 554 9.24 27.09 1.92
N PHE A 555 8.59 26.08 1.32
CA PHE A 555 7.86 25.06 2.04
C PHE A 555 8.78 24.24 2.93
N MET A 556 9.90 23.75 2.37
CA MET A 556 10.88 22.95 3.11
C MET A 556 11.41 23.67 4.35
N LYS A 557 11.75 24.97 4.25
CA LYS A 557 12.18 25.76 5.42
C LYS A 557 11.14 25.84 6.53
N THR A 558 9.86 25.73 6.20
CA THR A 558 8.76 25.77 7.16
C THR A 558 8.34 24.40 7.68
N ALA A 559 8.35 23.37 6.84
CA ALA A 559 7.79 22.06 7.15
C ALA A 559 8.85 21.05 7.60
N PHE A 560 10.05 21.10 7.03
CA PHE A 560 11.16 20.20 7.37
C PHE A 560 11.56 20.24 8.86
N PRO A 561 11.61 21.41 9.54
CA PRO A 561 11.89 21.42 10.98
C PRO A 561 10.85 20.65 11.79
N PHE A 562 9.57 20.70 11.40
CA PHE A 562 8.51 19.94 12.06
C PHE A 562 8.68 18.43 11.83
N MET A 563 9.02 18.03 10.59
CA MET A 563 9.33 16.64 10.26
C MET A 563 10.46 16.08 11.14
N ILE A 564 11.56 16.82 11.35
CA ILE A 564 12.63 16.40 12.28
C ILE A 564 12.11 16.25 13.72
N ILE A 565 11.28 17.18 14.20
CA ILE A 565 10.67 17.09 15.54
C ILE A 565 9.84 15.81 15.66
N THR A 566 8.97 15.52 14.70
CA THR A 566 8.11 14.32 14.74
C THR A 566 8.91 13.03 14.63
N ILE A 567 9.98 13.00 13.83
CA ILE A 567 10.87 11.83 13.72
C ILE A 567 11.65 11.58 15.01
N ILE A 568 12.11 12.63 15.71
CA ILE A 568 12.75 12.47 17.02
C ILE A 568 11.77 11.91 18.05
N ILE A 569 10.53 12.42 18.08
CA ILE A 569 9.47 11.92 18.97
C ILE A 569 9.15 10.45 18.64
N ALA A 570 8.99 10.12 17.36
CA ALA A 570 8.76 8.75 16.89
C ALA A 570 9.91 7.81 17.27
N HIS A 571 11.15 8.26 17.09
CA HIS A 571 12.33 7.47 17.42
C HIS A 571 12.38 7.15 18.91
N ALA A 572 12.18 8.16 19.76
CA ALA A 572 12.09 7.93 21.20
C ALA A 572 10.93 6.97 21.55
N TRP A 573 9.76 7.16 20.94
CA TRP A 573 8.60 6.30 21.17
C TRP A 573 8.88 4.83 20.86
N LEU A 574 9.46 4.53 19.69
CA LEU A 574 9.78 3.17 19.28
C LEU A 574 10.80 2.51 20.20
N LEU A 575 11.83 3.24 20.64
CA LEU A 575 12.86 2.68 21.52
C LEU A 575 12.36 2.40 22.94
N PHE A 576 11.45 3.24 23.46
CA PHE A 576 10.92 3.10 24.82
C PHE A 576 9.73 2.16 24.92
N PHE A 577 8.76 2.25 24.01
CA PHE A 577 7.51 1.51 24.12
C PHE A 577 7.51 0.18 23.35
N ARG A 578 8.28 0.09 22.25
CA ARG A 578 8.36 -1.09 21.37
C ARG A 578 7.00 -1.77 21.15
N PRO A 579 6.02 -1.04 20.58
CA PRO A 579 4.69 -1.59 20.39
C PRO A 579 4.77 -2.83 19.51
N GLN A 580 4.17 -3.93 19.98
CA GLN A 580 4.05 -5.20 19.25
C GLN A 580 2.67 -5.33 18.66
#